data_AF-A0A7S3CYP3-F1
#
_entry.id   AF-A0A7S3CYP3-F1
#
_cell.length_a   1.000
_cell.length_b   1.000
_cell.length_c   1.000
_cell.angle_alpha   90.00
_cell.angle_beta   90.00
_cell.angle_gamma   90.00
#
_symmetry.space_group_name_H-M   'P 1'
#
loop_
_entity.id
_entity.type
_entity.pdbx_description
1 polymer ?
#
loop_
_entity_poly.entity_id
_entity_poly.type
_entity_poly.pdbx_seq_one_letter_code
_entity_poly.pdbx_strand_id
1 'polypeptide(L)'
;MRFENRMTVVHFKVQRSGEYDEPIKSKTPMVMSSGFRRFIARPIYSTHSSHMDKHKFERFWQKERFCVASIYAPAHMVPESTLLFLKREDTGSEQFVGSGSVLSCDPNRIILRRIVLAGFPFKVHKRKSVVRFMFFNRDDIRWFKPVDLWTKRGRRGHILDSIGSHGYMKCVFDQTVQHHDTVCMSLYKRTFPKWEGEVPVVESTYHV
;
A
#
# COMPACT_ATOMS: atom_id res chain seq x y z
N MET A 1 9.10 32.66 5.19
CA MET A 1 9.11 31.70 4.06
C MET A 1 7.68 31.49 3.55
N ARG A 2 7.43 31.47 2.23
CA ARG A 2 6.07 31.66 1.66
C ARG A 2 5.21 30.37 1.54
N PHE A 3 5.79 29.19 1.73
CA PHE A 3 5.11 27.90 1.47
C PHE A 3 5.07 26.94 2.66
N GLU A 4 5.73 27.26 3.75
CA GLU A 4 5.92 26.38 4.91
C GLU A 4 4.59 26.00 5.62
N ASN A 5 3.60 26.89 5.58
CA ASN A 5 2.29 26.65 6.16
C ASN A 5 1.31 25.94 5.21
N ARG A 6 1.72 25.63 3.97
CA ARG A 6 0.84 24.93 3.04
C ARG A 6 0.83 23.44 3.35
N MET A 7 -0.36 22.90 3.49
CA MET A 7 -0.54 21.47 3.66
C MET A 7 -0.32 20.72 2.35
N THR A 8 0.44 19.64 2.39
CA THR A 8 0.72 18.77 1.24
C THR A 8 0.96 17.34 1.67
N VAL A 9 1.19 16.44 0.70
CA VAL A 9 1.72 15.11 0.99
C VAL A 9 3.23 15.22 1.13
N VAL A 10 3.74 14.85 2.30
CA VAL A 10 5.17 14.81 2.59
C VAL A 10 5.63 13.36 2.62
N HIS A 11 6.74 13.10 1.94
CA HIS A 11 7.38 11.81 1.85
C HIS A 11 8.67 11.83 2.67
N PHE A 12 8.82 10.85 3.56
CA PHE A 12 9.99 10.67 4.39
C PHE A 12 10.67 9.36 4.01
N LYS A 13 11.96 9.40 3.71
CA LYS A 13 12.79 8.20 3.57
C LYS A 13 13.20 7.77 4.98
N VAL A 14 12.63 6.67 5.45
CA VAL A 14 12.78 6.22 6.83
C VAL A 14 13.39 4.82 6.90
N GLN A 15 14.19 4.59 7.92
CA GLN A 15 14.75 3.30 8.29
C GLN A 15 14.36 2.97 9.72
N ARG A 16 13.97 1.72 9.91
CA ARG A 16 13.56 1.22 11.21
C ARG A 16 14.79 1.03 12.10
N SER A 17 14.66 1.36 13.39
CA SER A 17 15.69 1.10 14.39
C SER A 17 15.93 -0.40 14.53
N GLY A 18 17.19 -0.80 14.71
CA GLY A 18 17.56 -2.21 14.99
C GLY A 18 17.11 -2.68 16.38
N GLU A 19 16.86 -1.76 17.30
CA GLU A 19 16.45 -2.07 18.68
C GLU A 19 14.95 -2.37 18.82
N TYR A 20 14.14 -2.03 17.81
CA TYR A 20 12.70 -2.25 17.83
C TYR A 20 12.33 -3.43 16.95
N ASP A 21 11.75 -4.48 17.54
CA ASP A 21 11.54 -5.76 16.88
C ASP A 21 10.10 -6.08 16.43
N GLU A 22 9.10 -5.44 17.02
CA GLU A 22 7.69 -5.76 16.77
C GLU A 22 7.16 -5.23 15.42
N PRO A 23 6.22 -5.92 14.75
CA PRO A 23 5.74 -5.49 13.44
C PRO A 23 4.92 -4.18 13.51
N ILE A 24 5.42 -3.12 12.87
CA ILE A 24 4.71 -1.84 12.76
C ILE A 24 3.79 -1.86 11.54
N LYS A 25 2.48 -1.79 11.76
CA LYS A 25 1.49 -1.75 10.69
C LYS A 25 1.43 -0.35 10.05
N SER A 26 1.21 -0.30 8.75
CA SER A 26 0.86 0.94 8.05
C SER A 26 -0.40 1.55 8.66
N LYS A 27 -0.43 2.89 8.77
CA LYS A 27 -1.51 3.70 9.38
C LYS A 27 -1.64 3.54 10.90
N THR A 28 -0.67 2.93 11.57
CA THR A 28 -0.57 3.01 13.03
C THR A 28 -0.24 4.46 13.42
N PRO A 29 -0.94 5.05 14.40
CA PRO A 29 -0.58 6.36 14.93
C PRO A 29 0.84 6.35 15.51
N MET A 30 1.62 7.36 15.17
CA MET A 30 2.94 7.58 15.73
C MET A 30 3.24 9.05 15.87
N VAL A 31 4.11 9.37 16.81
CA VAL A 31 4.63 10.70 16.99
C VAL A 31 5.85 10.84 16.08
N MET A 32 5.77 11.81 15.17
CA MET A 32 6.85 12.16 14.26
C MET A 32 7.44 13.50 14.72
N SER A 33 8.76 13.53 14.87
CA SER A 33 9.51 14.75 15.13
C SER A 33 10.36 15.06 13.90
N SER A 34 10.07 16.16 13.22
CA SER A 34 10.80 16.63 12.05
C SER A 34 11.22 18.07 12.29
N GLY A 35 12.54 18.27 12.43
CA GLY A 35 13.16 19.51 12.93
C GLY A 35 12.48 20.06 14.18
N PHE A 36 11.81 21.21 14.06
CA PHE A 36 11.14 21.88 15.20
C PHE A 36 9.66 21.48 15.37
N ARG A 37 9.11 20.68 14.45
CA ARG A 37 7.71 20.27 14.48
C ARG A 37 7.58 18.86 15.01
N ARG A 38 6.70 18.70 15.98
CA ARG A 38 6.34 17.41 16.53
C ARG A 38 4.84 17.21 16.41
N PHE A 39 4.43 16.11 15.80
CA PHE A 39 3.03 15.88 15.51
C PHE A 39 2.67 14.40 15.44
N ILE A 40 1.40 14.10 15.63
CA ILE A 40 0.88 12.73 15.50
C ILE A 40 0.46 12.49 14.05
N ALA A 41 0.94 11.41 13.45
CA ALA A 41 0.58 11.01 12.10
C ALA A 41 0.37 9.51 11.96
N ARG A 42 -0.39 9.12 10.92
CA ARG A 42 -0.64 7.72 10.55
C ARG A 42 0.00 7.40 9.20
N PRO A 43 1.33 7.22 9.12
CA PRO A 43 2.02 7.06 7.84
C PRO A 43 1.59 5.81 7.10
N ILE A 44 1.52 5.94 5.77
CA ILE A 44 1.50 4.79 4.88
C ILE A 44 2.92 4.50 4.41
N TYR A 45 3.31 3.23 4.43
CA TYR A 45 4.62 2.80 3.97
C TYR A 45 4.57 2.33 2.52
N SER A 46 5.64 2.64 1.77
CA SER A 46 5.80 2.23 0.38
C SER A 46 7.25 1.90 0.07
N THR A 47 7.46 1.01 -0.90
CA THR A 47 8.81 0.72 -1.41
C THR A 47 9.40 1.96 -2.05
N HIS A 48 10.73 2.10 -1.96
CA HIS A 48 11.45 3.16 -2.63
C HIS A 48 12.45 2.54 -3.60
N SER A 49 12.33 2.91 -4.87
CA SER A 49 13.27 2.57 -5.93
C SER A 49 13.42 3.82 -6.79
N SER A 50 14.65 4.26 -7.00
CA SER A 50 15.00 5.46 -7.78
C SER A 50 14.58 5.35 -9.24
N HIS A 51 14.48 4.12 -9.77
CA HIS A 51 14.19 3.85 -11.17
C HIS A 51 12.71 3.59 -11.47
N MET A 52 11.81 3.74 -10.48
CA MET A 52 10.37 3.48 -10.64
C MET A 52 9.54 4.67 -10.19
N ASP A 53 8.50 4.97 -10.97
CA ASP A 53 7.45 5.98 -10.69
C ASP A 53 6.31 5.41 -9.82
N LYS A 54 6.12 4.09 -9.86
CA LYS A 54 5.08 3.35 -9.13
C LYS A 54 5.67 2.63 -7.92
N HIS A 55 5.19 3.02 -6.75
CA HIS A 55 5.68 2.49 -5.48
C HIS A 55 4.69 1.53 -4.86
N LYS A 56 5.15 0.37 -4.41
CA LYS A 56 4.29 -0.66 -3.83
C LYS A 56 3.96 -0.29 -2.38
N PHE A 57 2.68 -0.25 -2.05
CA PHE A 57 2.20 -0.10 -0.68
C PHE A 57 2.63 -1.31 0.17
N GLU A 58 3.11 -1.03 1.37
CA GLU A 58 3.51 -2.04 2.35
C GLU A 58 2.51 -2.08 3.50
N ARG A 59 2.06 -3.27 3.87
CA ARG A 59 1.15 -3.44 5.02
C ARG A 59 1.88 -3.19 6.35
N PHE A 60 3.20 -3.43 6.38
CA PHE A 60 4.06 -3.30 7.55
C PHE A 60 5.37 -2.65 7.16
N TRP A 61 5.94 -1.86 8.07
CA TRP A 61 7.29 -1.31 7.93
C TRP A 61 8.33 -2.42 8.10
N GLN A 62 8.98 -2.78 7.01
CA GLN A 62 10.00 -3.83 6.99
C GLN A 62 11.29 -3.40 7.71
N LYS A 63 11.96 -4.36 8.35
CA LYS A 63 13.28 -4.18 8.95
C LYS A 63 14.38 -4.11 7.89
N GLU A 64 15.54 -3.60 8.29
CA GLU A 64 16.82 -3.66 7.54
C GLU A 64 16.80 -3.02 6.14
N ARG A 65 15.77 -2.24 5.83
CA ARG A 65 15.70 -1.48 4.59
C ARG A 65 15.02 -0.14 4.78
N PHE A 66 15.40 0.80 3.90
CA PHE A 66 14.67 2.04 3.76
C PHE A 66 13.31 1.81 3.12
N CYS A 67 12.30 2.50 3.62
CA CYS A 67 11.01 2.65 2.96
C CYS A 67 10.65 4.13 2.88
N VAL A 68 9.58 4.46 2.16
CA VAL A 68 9.00 5.81 2.16
C VAL A 68 7.72 5.82 2.96
N ALA A 69 7.74 6.57 4.07
CA ALA A 69 6.56 6.93 4.85
C ALA A 69 5.92 8.17 4.22
N SER A 70 4.63 8.12 3.94
CA SER A 70 3.88 9.25 3.37
C SER A 70 2.74 9.65 4.28
N ILE A 71 2.63 10.96 4.53
CA ILE A 71 1.62 11.58 5.38
C ILE A 71 1.14 12.89 4.75
N TYR A 72 0.01 13.39 5.22
CA TYR A 72 -0.31 14.79 5.03
C TYR A 72 0.30 15.60 6.17
N ALA A 73 1.09 16.61 5.83
CA ALA A 73 1.72 17.52 6.78
C ALA A 73 2.01 18.87 6.09
N PRO A 74 2.26 19.94 6.87
CA PRO A 74 2.78 21.19 6.31
C PRO A 74 4.04 20.92 5.49
N ALA A 75 4.29 21.71 4.46
CA ALA A 75 5.45 21.52 3.60
C ALA A 75 6.74 21.69 4.43
N HIS A 76 7.55 20.62 4.50
CA HIS A 76 8.83 20.62 5.19
C HIS A 76 9.96 21.10 4.27
N MET A 77 11.02 21.63 4.87
CA MET A 77 12.24 21.93 4.12
C MET A 77 13.00 20.63 3.86
N VAL A 78 13.66 20.54 2.70
CA VAL A 78 14.45 19.36 2.32
C VAL A 78 15.94 19.76 2.27
N PRO A 79 16.86 19.00 2.88
CA PRO A 79 16.65 17.80 3.70
C PRO A 79 16.54 18.13 5.19
N GLU A 80 15.48 17.65 5.84
CA GLU A 80 15.26 17.77 7.29
C GLU A 80 15.24 16.37 7.92
N SER A 81 15.91 16.18 9.06
CA SER A 81 15.94 14.91 9.79
C SER A 81 14.59 14.63 10.45
N THR A 82 14.23 13.35 10.56
CA THR A 82 12.95 12.94 11.15
C THR A 82 13.14 11.73 12.05
N LEU A 83 12.55 11.78 13.23
CA LEU A 83 12.48 10.69 14.20
C LEU A 83 11.04 10.22 14.33
N LEU A 84 10.85 8.91 14.50
CA LEU A 84 9.55 8.27 14.63
C LEU A 84 9.47 7.52 15.95
N PHE A 85 8.37 7.76 16.68
CA PHE A 85 8.11 7.15 17.99
C PHE A 85 6.72 6.53 18.02
N LEU A 86 6.60 5.32 18.58
CA LEU A 86 5.31 4.76 18.92
C LEU A 86 4.91 5.20 20.32
N LYS A 87 3.67 5.63 20.48
CA LYS A 87 3.09 5.90 21.80
C LYS A 87 2.53 4.60 22.35
N ARG A 88 3.02 4.17 23.51
CA ARG A 88 2.51 2.99 24.21
C ARG A 88 1.19 3.34 24.89
N GLU A 89 0.17 2.49 24.74
CA GLU A 89 -1.18 2.78 25.26
C GLU A 89 -1.29 2.63 26.78
N ASP A 90 -0.49 1.75 27.37
CA ASP A 90 -0.40 1.42 28.81
C ASP A 90 0.31 2.50 29.64
N THR A 91 1.48 2.98 29.18
CA THR A 91 2.33 3.92 29.93
C THR A 91 2.28 5.34 29.42
N GLY A 92 1.72 5.55 28.22
CA GLY A 92 1.81 6.83 27.50
C GLY A 92 3.22 7.19 27.04
N SER A 93 4.22 6.33 27.30
CA SER A 93 5.61 6.58 26.94
C SER A 93 5.84 6.41 25.44
N GLU A 94 6.87 7.09 24.96
CA GLU A 94 7.21 7.11 23.54
C GLU A 94 8.44 6.24 23.30
N GLN A 95 8.26 5.19 22.51
CA GLN A 95 9.33 4.29 22.15
C GLN A 95 9.89 4.66 20.78
N PHE A 96 11.19 4.89 20.70
CA PHE A 96 11.87 5.14 19.44
C PHE A 96 11.78 3.91 18.53
N VAL A 97 11.32 4.11 17.28
CA VAL A 97 11.15 3.01 16.32
C VAL A 97 11.92 3.18 15.03
N GLY A 98 12.42 4.38 14.75
CA GLY A 98 13.25 4.61 13.59
C GLY A 98 13.49 6.08 13.28
N SER A 99 14.35 6.32 12.31
CA SER A 99 14.78 7.64 11.90
C SER A 99 14.79 7.75 10.38
N GLY A 100 14.92 8.95 9.87
CA GLY A 100 14.92 9.21 8.45
C GLY A 100 15.14 10.67 8.13
N SER A 101 14.81 11.03 6.89
CA SER A 101 14.83 12.40 6.41
C SER A 101 13.66 12.66 5.46
N VAL A 102 13.29 13.92 5.33
CA VAL A 102 12.33 14.36 4.31
C VAL A 102 12.93 14.05 2.94
N LEU A 103 12.21 13.26 2.15
CA LEU A 103 12.57 12.91 0.78
C LEU A 103 12.06 13.98 -0.21
N SER A 104 10.77 14.34 -0.09
CA SER A 104 10.11 15.30 -0.99
C SER A 104 8.74 15.69 -0.45
N CYS A 105 8.24 16.84 -0.91
CA CYS A 105 6.85 17.27 -0.71
C CYS A 105 6.14 17.25 -2.07
N ASP A 106 5.47 16.16 -2.40
CA ASP A 106 4.81 15.97 -3.71
C ASP A 106 3.51 15.17 -3.58
N PRO A 107 2.33 15.74 -3.89
CA PRO A 107 1.08 14.98 -3.89
C PRO A 107 0.97 13.95 -5.03
N ASN A 108 1.85 14.00 -6.03
CA ASN A 108 1.73 13.19 -7.24
C ASN A 108 2.32 11.79 -7.12
N ARG A 109 3.15 11.51 -6.10
CA ARG A 109 3.74 10.17 -5.89
C ARG A 109 2.68 9.07 -5.96
N ILE A 110 2.91 8.09 -6.83
CA ILE A 110 1.97 7.00 -7.08
C ILE A 110 2.28 5.83 -6.14
N ILE A 111 1.42 5.65 -5.14
CA ILE A 111 1.49 4.50 -4.22
C ILE A 111 0.38 3.51 -4.57
N LEU A 112 0.75 2.28 -4.92
CA LEU A 112 -0.17 1.24 -5.40
C LEU A 112 -0.25 0.07 -4.43
N ARG A 113 -1.48 -0.30 -4.08
CA ARG A 113 -1.79 -1.54 -3.36
C ARG A 113 -2.28 -2.59 -4.34
N ARG A 114 -1.66 -3.77 -4.32
CA ARG A 114 -2.13 -4.96 -5.06
C ARG A 114 -3.43 -5.49 -4.44
N ILE A 115 -4.43 -5.71 -5.29
CA ILE A 115 -5.69 -6.39 -4.98
C ILE A 115 -5.74 -7.64 -5.85
N VAL A 116 -6.26 -8.74 -5.31
CA VAL A 116 -6.41 -9.99 -6.05
C VAL A 116 -7.89 -10.32 -6.12
N LEU A 117 -8.45 -10.34 -7.33
CA LEU A 117 -9.75 -10.93 -7.57
C LEU A 117 -9.58 -12.43 -7.74
N ALA A 118 -10.50 -13.21 -7.19
CA ALA A 118 -10.41 -14.67 -7.21
C ALA A 118 -11.68 -15.27 -7.81
N GLY A 119 -11.51 -16.33 -8.59
CA GLY A 119 -12.57 -17.15 -9.12
C GLY A 119 -12.20 -18.61 -9.07
N PHE A 120 -13.21 -19.46 -9.30
CA PHE A 120 -13.07 -20.90 -9.19
C PHE A 120 -13.40 -21.58 -10.53
N PRO A 121 -12.59 -22.54 -10.99
CA PRO A 121 -12.93 -23.38 -12.12
C PRO A 121 -14.26 -24.11 -11.88
N PHE A 122 -15.16 -24.04 -12.85
CA PHE A 122 -16.44 -24.72 -12.86
C PHE A 122 -16.40 -25.93 -13.81
N LYS A 123 -16.04 -25.69 -15.08
CA LYS A 123 -15.90 -26.74 -16.11
C LYS A 123 -14.54 -26.66 -16.76
N VAL A 124 -13.78 -27.74 -16.75
CA VAL A 124 -12.44 -27.80 -17.34
C VAL A 124 -12.44 -28.74 -18.54
N HIS A 125 -11.82 -28.32 -19.64
CA HIS A 125 -11.58 -29.17 -20.80
C HIS A 125 -10.23 -28.84 -21.45
N LYS A 126 -9.27 -29.76 -21.32
CA LYS A 126 -7.88 -29.54 -21.73
C LYS A 126 -7.38 -28.21 -21.10
N ARG A 127 -6.89 -27.29 -21.93
CA ARG A 127 -6.41 -25.96 -21.51
C ARG A 127 -7.51 -24.91 -21.32
N LYS A 128 -8.76 -25.20 -21.69
CA LYS A 128 -9.89 -24.28 -21.56
C LYS A 128 -10.61 -24.54 -20.25
N SER A 129 -11.02 -23.49 -19.56
CA SER A 129 -11.78 -23.60 -18.31
C SER A 129 -12.84 -22.51 -18.25
N VAL A 130 -14.03 -22.86 -17.76
CA VAL A 130 -15.06 -21.90 -17.37
C VAL A 130 -14.83 -21.55 -15.90
N VAL A 131 -14.62 -20.28 -15.61
CA VAL A 131 -14.39 -19.77 -14.24
C VAL A 131 -15.62 -19.01 -13.78
N ARG A 132 -15.97 -19.18 -12.49
CA ARG A 132 -17.10 -18.52 -11.83
C ARG A 132 -16.66 -17.70 -10.61
N PHE A 133 -17.55 -16.82 -10.16
CA PHE A 133 -17.39 -16.01 -8.94
C PHE A 133 -16.23 -15.00 -8.92
N MET A 134 -15.54 -14.80 -10.04
CA MET A 134 -14.59 -13.69 -10.17
C MET A 134 -15.29 -12.36 -10.49
N PHE A 135 -16.31 -12.42 -11.36
CA PHE A 135 -17.17 -11.31 -11.75
C PHE A 135 -18.63 -11.76 -11.69
N PHE A 136 -19.55 -10.79 -11.66
CA PHE A 136 -20.99 -11.05 -11.63
C PHE A 136 -21.70 -10.55 -12.88
N ASN A 137 -21.10 -9.59 -13.60
CA ASN A 137 -21.67 -9.01 -14.81
C ASN A 137 -20.82 -9.32 -16.05
N ARG A 138 -21.47 -9.34 -17.21
CA ARG A 138 -20.82 -9.53 -18.52
C ARG A 138 -19.85 -8.41 -18.88
N ASP A 139 -20.21 -7.18 -18.55
CA ASP A 139 -19.44 -5.99 -18.94
C ASP A 139 -18.12 -5.92 -18.17
N ASP A 140 -18.10 -6.32 -16.90
CA ASP A 140 -16.88 -6.43 -16.10
C ASP A 140 -15.90 -7.42 -16.75
N ILE A 141 -16.38 -8.59 -17.19
CA ILE A 141 -15.53 -9.60 -17.84
C ILE A 141 -14.90 -9.05 -19.12
N ARG A 142 -15.68 -8.31 -19.92
CA ARG A 142 -15.21 -7.71 -21.17
C ARG A 142 -14.19 -6.60 -20.90
N TRP A 143 -14.46 -5.75 -19.90
CA TRP A 143 -13.56 -4.68 -19.47
C TRP A 143 -12.22 -5.23 -18.99
N PHE A 144 -12.23 -6.28 -18.17
CA PHE A 144 -11.04 -6.90 -17.60
C PHE A 144 -10.40 -7.98 -18.48
N LYS A 145 -10.94 -8.23 -19.68
CA LYS A 145 -10.43 -9.24 -20.62
C LYS A 145 -8.93 -9.12 -20.94
N PRO A 146 -8.35 -7.90 -21.08
CA PRO A 146 -6.91 -7.75 -21.36
C PRO A 146 -5.99 -8.13 -20.19
N VAL A 147 -6.51 -8.37 -18.99
CA VAL A 147 -5.70 -8.64 -17.80
C VAL A 147 -5.37 -10.12 -17.70
N ASP A 148 -4.09 -10.43 -17.49
CA ASP A 148 -3.62 -11.79 -17.30
C ASP A 148 -4.17 -12.43 -16.00
N LEU A 149 -4.54 -13.70 -16.14
CA LEU A 149 -4.92 -14.58 -15.05
C LEU A 149 -3.72 -15.44 -14.64
N TRP A 150 -3.68 -15.77 -13.36
CA TRP A 150 -2.73 -16.74 -12.82
C TRP A 150 -3.44 -17.63 -11.80
N THR A 151 -2.96 -18.85 -11.58
CA THR A 151 -3.49 -19.71 -10.50
C THR A 151 -2.47 -19.82 -9.37
N LYS A 152 -2.94 -20.14 -8.16
CA LYS A 152 -2.05 -20.40 -7.01
C LYS A 152 -1.02 -21.50 -7.28
N ARG A 153 -1.28 -22.38 -8.25
CA ARG A 153 -0.37 -23.44 -8.71
C ARG A 153 0.52 -23.05 -9.88
N GLY A 154 0.65 -21.75 -10.15
CA GLY A 154 1.60 -21.23 -11.13
C GLY A 154 1.14 -21.31 -12.58
N ARG A 155 -0.12 -21.67 -12.87
CA ARG A 155 -0.66 -21.61 -14.24
C ARG A 155 -0.89 -20.16 -14.64
N ARG A 156 -0.71 -19.86 -15.93
CA ARG A 156 -1.00 -18.53 -16.50
C ARG A 156 -2.06 -18.65 -17.59
N GLY A 157 -2.91 -17.65 -17.73
CA GLY A 157 -3.99 -17.67 -18.72
C GLY A 157 -4.58 -16.29 -18.96
N HIS A 158 -5.59 -16.25 -19.82
CA HIS A 158 -6.34 -15.04 -20.11
C HIS A 158 -7.81 -15.35 -20.37
N ILE A 159 -8.63 -14.31 -20.29
CA ILE A 159 -10.07 -14.39 -20.54
C ILE A 159 -10.30 -14.44 -22.06
N LEU A 160 -11.08 -15.42 -22.51
CA LEU A 160 -11.53 -15.53 -23.91
C LEU A 160 -12.81 -14.74 -24.12
N ASP A 161 -13.87 -15.05 -23.36
CA ASP A 161 -15.15 -14.35 -23.46
C ASP A 161 -16.01 -14.60 -22.22
N SER A 162 -16.99 -13.73 -22.03
CA SER A 162 -18.14 -13.93 -21.15
C SER A 162 -19.05 -15.07 -21.63
N ILE A 163 -19.69 -15.76 -20.68
CA ILE A 163 -20.70 -16.79 -20.94
C ILE A 163 -22.01 -16.40 -20.24
N GLY A 164 -23.06 -16.15 -21.02
CA GLY A 164 -24.37 -15.76 -20.48
C GLY A 164 -24.35 -14.41 -19.74
N SER A 165 -25.26 -14.25 -18.78
CA SER A 165 -25.43 -13.03 -17.97
C SER A 165 -24.82 -13.10 -16.56
N HIS A 166 -24.59 -14.30 -16.02
CA HIS A 166 -24.27 -14.53 -14.59
C HIS A 166 -22.77 -14.46 -14.24
N GLY A 167 -21.97 -13.71 -15.01
CA GLY A 167 -20.55 -13.52 -14.67
C GLY A 167 -19.65 -14.76 -14.87
N TYR A 168 -20.13 -15.80 -15.57
CA TYR A 168 -19.27 -16.91 -16.00
C TYR A 168 -18.34 -16.44 -17.11
N MET A 169 -17.08 -16.84 -17.06
CA MET A 169 -16.09 -16.48 -18.08
C MET A 169 -15.34 -17.70 -18.59
N LYS A 170 -15.19 -17.77 -19.91
CA LYS A 170 -14.34 -18.75 -20.58
C LYS A 170 -12.91 -18.24 -20.54
N CYS A 171 -12.01 -19.06 -20.04
CA CYS A 171 -10.59 -18.77 -19.94
C CYS A 171 -9.79 -19.85 -20.66
N VAL A 172 -8.58 -19.49 -21.08
CA VAL A 172 -7.57 -20.44 -21.55
C VAL A 172 -6.29 -20.26 -20.75
N PHE A 173 -5.67 -21.38 -20.41
CA PHE A 173 -4.44 -21.43 -19.64
C PHE A 173 -3.31 -22.08 -20.44
N ASP A 174 -2.08 -21.93 -19.97
CA ASP A 174 -0.89 -22.63 -20.46
C ASP A 174 -1.01 -24.15 -20.35
N GLN A 175 -1.58 -24.65 -19.25
CA GLN A 175 -1.85 -26.07 -19.00
C GLN A 175 -3.25 -26.28 -18.40
N THR A 176 -3.66 -27.55 -18.29
CA THR A 176 -4.94 -27.92 -17.66
C THR A 176 -4.97 -27.48 -16.20
N VAL A 177 -6.03 -26.75 -15.84
CA VAL A 177 -6.28 -26.28 -14.46
C VAL A 177 -7.11 -27.31 -13.70
N GLN A 178 -6.86 -27.51 -12.41
CA GLN A 178 -7.62 -28.47 -11.60
C GLN A 178 -8.90 -27.84 -11.04
N HIS A 179 -9.94 -28.63 -10.78
CA HIS A 179 -11.21 -28.13 -10.22
C HIS A 179 -11.07 -27.42 -8.86
N HIS A 180 -10.08 -27.82 -8.06
CA HIS A 180 -9.78 -27.22 -6.75
C HIS A 180 -8.73 -26.10 -6.81
N ASP A 181 -8.32 -25.67 -8.01
CA ASP A 181 -7.44 -24.50 -8.14
C ASP A 181 -8.21 -23.21 -7.90
N THR A 182 -7.50 -22.18 -7.46
CA THR A 182 -8.02 -20.80 -7.44
C THR A 182 -7.40 -20.03 -8.59
N VAL A 183 -8.25 -19.47 -9.45
CA VAL A 183 -7.85 -18.54 -10.51
C VAL A 183 -7.85 -17.14 -9.92
N CYS A 184 -6.79 -16.39 -10.17
CA CYS A 184 -6.52 -15.09 -9.58
C CYS A 184 -6.22 -14.07 -10.68
N MET A 185 -6.66 -12.85 -10.47
CA MET A 185 -6.33 -11.68 -11.29
C MET A 185 -5.70 -10.61 -10.40
N SER A 186 -4.54 -10.09 -10.79
CA SER A 186 -3.86 -9.04 -10.02
C SER A 186 -4.27 -7.67 -10.54
N LEU A 187 -4.91 -6.87 -9.69
CA LEU A 187 -5.24 -5.47 -9.94
C LEU A 187 -4.45 -4.57 -8.97
N TYR A 188 -4.34 -3.29 -9.30
CA TYR A 188 -3.63 -2.31 -8.49
C TYR A 188 -4.52 -1.09 -8.26
N LYS A 189 -4.67 -0.69 -7.00
CA LYS A 189 -5.43 0.49 -6.60
C LYS A 189 -4.50 1.53 -5.99
N ARG A 190 -4.68 2.79 -6.38
CA ARG A 190 -3.97 3.91 -5.75
C ARG A 190 -4.36 4.04 -4.28
N THR A 191 -3.37 4.18 -3.42
CA THR A 191 -3.52 4.34 -1.97
C THR A 191 -3.03 5.73 -1.60
N PHE A 192 -3.86 6.46 -0.86
CA PHE A 192 -3.55 7.77 -0.35
C PHE A 192 -3.29 7.69 1.16
N PRO A 193 -2.44 8.58 1.72
CA PRO A 193 -2.37 8.78 3.16
C PRO A 193 -3.75 9.16 3.71
N LYS A 194 -3.97 8.98 5.01
CA LYS A 194 -5.21 9.46 5.65
C LYS A 194 -5.08 10.95 5.94
N TRP A 195 -6.09 11.71 5.53
CA TRP A 195 -6.27 13.10 5.94
C TRP A 195 -7.06 13.12 7.25
N GLU A 196 -6.52 13.74 8.29
CA GLU A 196 -7.19 13.83 9.61
C GLU A 196 -7.66 15.25 9.94
N GLY A 197 -7.66 16.15 8.96
CA GLY A 197 -8.08 17.55 9.14
C GLY A 197 -6.98 18.39 9.75
N GLU A 198 -6.82 18.30 11.06
CA GLU A 198 -5.74 18.97 11.79
C GLU A 198 -4.66 17.95 12.11
N VAL A 199 -3.41 18.29 11.81
CA VAL A 199 -2.28 17.47 12.27
C VAL A 199 -2.10 17.83 13.74
N PRO A 200 -2.38 16.92 14.70
CA PRO A 200 -2.28 17.26 16.11
C PRO A 200 -0.82 17.57 16.41
N VAL A 201 -0.52 18.83 16.70
CA VAL A 201 0.78 19.23 17.20
C VAL A 201 0.89 18.70 18.62
N VAL A 202 1.94 17.96 18.91
CA VAL A 202 2.22 17.56 20.29
C VAL A 202 2.76 18.79 20.97
N GLU A 203 1.95 19.46 21.79
CA GLU A 203 2.43 20.54 22.65
C GLU A 203 3.55 20.00 23.52
N SER A 204 4.68 20.70 23.50
CA SER A 204 5.80 20.38 24.35
C SER A 204 5.49 20.87 25.76
N THR A 205 4.91 20.01 26.59
CA THR A 205 4.82 20.26 28.03
C THR A 205 6.21 20.09 28.65
N TYR A 206 7.12 21.01 28.35
CA TYR A 206 8.32 21.20 29.17
C TYR A 206 7.86 21.95 30.42
N HIS A 207 7.56 21.22 31.49
CA HIS A 207 7.61 21.80 32.82
C HIS A 207 9.08 22.05 33.13
N VAL A 208 9.48 23.33 33.07
CA VAL A 208 10.72 23.85 33.65
C VAL A 208 10.58 23.85 35.16
#